data_AF-A0A3B9UVK5-F1
#
_entry.id   AF-A0A3B9UVK5-F1
#
_cell.length_a   1.000
_cell.length_b   1.000
_cell.length_c   1.000
_cell.angle_alpha   90.00
_cell.angle_beta   90.00
_cell.angle_gamma   90.00
#
_symmetry.space_group_name_H-M   'P 1'
#
loop_
_entity.id
_entity.type
_entity.pdbx_description
1 polymer ?
#
loop_
_entity_poly.entity_id
_entity_poly.type
_entity_poly.pdbx_seq_one_letter_code
_entity_poly.pdbx_strand_id
1 'polypeptide(L)' 'MKYDALGMIETKGLIGAIEAADAMVKAANVYLIGKEYIGGGLVTVMVRG' A
#
# COMPACT_ATOMS: atom_id res chain seq x y z
N MET A 1 16.54 -2.94 3.25
CA MET A 1 16.12 -2.16 2.07
C MET A 1 16.38 -2.85 0.72
N LYS A 2 17.60 -3.31 0.37
CA LYS A 2 17.87 -3.83 -0.99
C LYS A 2 17.14 -5.15 -1.33
N TYR A 3 16.66 -5.89 -0.32
CA TYR A 3 15.95 -7.18 -0.49
C TYR A 3 14.68 -7.31 0.35
N ASP A 4 14.14 -6.21 0.89
CA ASP A 4 12.95 -6.25 1.73
C ASP A 4 11.73 -6.61 0.86
N ALA A 5 10.84 -7.45 1.38
CA ALA A 5 9.73 -7.96 0.61
C ALA A 5 8.80 -6.82 0.17
N LEU A 6 8.23 -6.92 -1.04
CA LEU A 6 7.22 -5.96 -1.52
C LEU A 6 5.83 -6.48 -1.17
N GLY A 7 5.05 -5.68 -0.43
CA GLY A 7 3.61 -5.86 -0.31
C GLY A 7 2.87 -4.81 -1.13
N MET A 8 1.82 -5.21 -1.85
CA MET A 8 0.98 -4.29 -2.63
C MET A 8 -0.50 -4.62 -2.43
N ILE A 9 -1.34 -3.59 -2.32
CA ILE A 9 -2.80 -3.72 -2.37
C ILE A 9 -3.36 -2.65 -3.32
N GLU A 10 -4.22 -3.07 -4.24
CA GLU A 10 -4.93 -2.19 -5.16
C GLU A 10 -6.42 -2.15 -4.85
N THR A 11 -7.00 -0.95 -4.89
CA THR A 11 -8.40 -0.71 -4.55
C THR A 11 -9.05 0.26 -5.54
N LYS A 12 -10.39 0.26 -5.57
CA LYS A 12 -11.15 1.33 -6.23
C LYS A 12 -11.37 2.48 -5.23
N GLY A 13 -10.80 3.64 -5.56
CA GLY A 13 -10.90 4.86 -4.78
C GLY A 13 -9.85 4.98 -3.68
N LEU A 14 -9.57 6.22 -3.27
CA LEU A 14 -8.51 6.52 -2.32
C LEU A 14 -8.81 6.04 -0.89
N ILE A 15 -10.09 6.00 -0.49
CA ILE A 15 -10.49 5.63 0.89
C ILE A 15 -10.06 4.19 1.20
N GLY A 16 -10.40 3.24 0.33
CA GLY A 16 -10.00 1.84 0.51
C GLY A 16 -8.48 1.64 0.51
N ALA A 17 -7.76 2.42 -0.29
CA ALA A 17 -6.30 2.40 -0.32
C ALA A 17 -5.68 2.87 1.00
N ILE A 18 -6.26 3.92 1.62
CA ILE A 18 -5.81 4.43 2.93
C ILE A 18 -6.07 3.40 4.03
N GLU A 19 -7.26 2.82 4.08
CA GLU A 19 -7.59 1.78 5.06
C GLU A 19 -6.68 0.55 4.92
N ALA A 20 -6.38 0.15 3.68
CA ALA A 20 -5.41 -0.92 3.42
C ALA A 20 -4.02 -0.57 3.94
N ALA A 21 -3.53 0.64 3.68
CA ALA A 21 -2.23 1.09 4.18
C ALA A 21 -2.17 1.13 5.71
N ASP A 22 -3.20 1.67 6.38
CA ASP A 22 -3.30 1.72 7.85
C ASP A 22 -3.28 0.32 8.47
N ALA A 23 -4.06 -0.60 7.91
CA ALA A 23 -4.09 -1.99 8.36
C ALA A 23 -2.72 -2.69 8.16
N MET A 24 -2.06 -2.50 7.01
CA MET A 24 -0.77 -3.13 6.71
C MET A 24 0.31 -2.73 7.72
N VAL A 25 0.48 -1.44 8.00
CA VAL A 25 1.54 -0.96 8.91
C VAL A 25 1.25 -1.24 10.38
N LYS A 26 -0.02 -1.44 10.76
CA LYS A 26 -0.40 -1.88 12.11
C LYS A 26 -0.27 -3.39 12.32
N ALA A 27 -0.39 -4.18 11.26
CA ALA A 27 -0.37 -5.64 11.34
C ALA A 27 1.06 -6.22 11.41
N ALA A 28 2.07 -5.53 10.87
CA ALA A 28 3.43 -6.03 10.79
C ALA A 28 4.47 -4.89 10.84
N ASN A 29 5.73 -5.25 11.10
CA ASN A 29 6.85 -4.31 11.04
C ASN A 29 7.25 -4.01 9.58
N VAL A 30 6.36 -3.30 8.89
CA VAL A 30 6.53 -2.83 7.52
C VAL A 30 6.34 -1.32 7.48
N TYR A 31 6.91 -0.68 6.48
CA TYR A 31 6.77 0.75 6.25
C TYR A 31 6.11 1.02 4.90
N LEU A 32 5.19 1.98 4.89
CA LEU A 32 4.57 2.46 3.67
C LEU A 32 5.61 3.17 2.81
N ILE A 33 5.79 2.71 1.57
CA ILE A 33 6.75 3.29 0.62
C ILE A 33 6.10 4.19 -0.43
N GLY A 34 4.78 4.15 -0.55
CA GLY A 34 4.07 5.08 -1.43
C GLY A 34 2.66 4.62 -1.79
N LYS A 35 2.02 5.45 -2.60
CA LYS A 35 0.77 5.16 -3.28
C LYS A 35 0.86 5.64 -4.73
N GLU A 36 0.21 4.93 -5.65
CA GLU A 36 0.16 5.28 -7.06
C GLU A 36 -1.29 5.35 -7.55
N TYR A 37 -1.58 6.36 -8.38
CA TYR A 37 -2.85 6.47 -9.10
C TYR A 37 -2.67 5.86 -10.49
N ILE A 38 -3.30 4.72 -10.73
CA ILE A 38 -3.14 3.97 -11.99
C ILE A 38 -4.11 4.47 -13.07
N GLY A 39 -5.22 5.10 -12.66
CA GLY A 39 -6.30 5.54 -13.55
C GLY A 39 -7.56 4.68 -13.39
N GLY A 40 -8.68 5.11 -13.98
CA GLY A 40 -9.96 4.39 -13.85
C GLY A 40 -10.50 4.31 -12.40
N GLY A 41 -10.04 5.21 -11.53
CA GLY A 41 -10.35 5.19 -10.09
C GLY A 41 -9.54 4.17 -9.29
N LEU A 42 -8.54 3.50 -9.88
CA LEU A 42 -7.68 2.54 -9.18
C LEU A 42 -6.54 3.25 -8.46
N VAL A 43 -6.29 2.81 -7.23
CA VAL A 43 -5.23 3.31 -6.35
C VAL A 43 -4.51 2.13 -5.72
N THR A 44 -3.19 2.12 -5.82
CA THR A 44 -2.32 1.05 -5.33
C THR A 44 -1.44 1.60 -4.21
N VAL A 45 -1.40 0.91 -3.06
CA VAL A 45 -0.48 1.22 -1.95
C VAL A 45 0.57 0.14 -1.83
N MET A 46 1.77 0.52 -1.41
CA MET A 46 2.93 -0.35 -1.37
C MET A 46 3.67 -0.22 -0.04
N VAL A 47 4.08 -1.36 0.52
CA VAL A 47 4.89 -1.41 1.75
C VAL A 47 6.15 -2.25 1.54
N ARG A 48 7.15 -2.04 2.40
CA ARG A 48 8.36 -2.85 2.48
C ARG A 48 8.63 -3.25 3.93
N GLY A 49 9.25 -4.41 4.12
CA GLY A 49 9.74 -4.90 5.42
C GLY A 49 10.17 -6.35 5.32
#